data_AF-A0A6L7ZZV1-F1
#
_entry.id   AF-A0A6L7ZZV1-F1
#
_cell.length_a   1.000
_cell.length_b   1.000
_cell.length_c   1.000
_cell.angle_alpha   90.00
_cell.angle_beta   90.00
_cell.angle_gamma   90.00
#
_symmetry.space_group_name_H-M   'P 1'
#
loop_
_entity.id
_entity.type
_entity.pdbx_description
1 polymer ?
#
loop_
_entity_poly.entity_id
_entity_poly.type
_entity_poly.pdbx_seq_one_letter_code
_entity_poly.pdbx_strand_id
1 'polypeptide(L)'
;MSRQAVIDAVTAELAGEPSYFRAALLREDVERLNRLLDLAAEAADEAAFMKAAGLAGWTPGDLRTHELKPWLDPFLRAWYGEDPALSSLWREFDVNRLDILAGCLSTRPLAGVSRL
;
A
#
# COMPACT_ATOMS: atom_id res chain seq x y z
N MET A 1 8.14 -0.02 14.80
CA MET A 1 6.72 0.29 15.14
C MET A 1 5.90 -0.98 14.91
N SER A 2 4.82 -1.21 15.65
CA SER A 2 3.96 -2.39 15.43
C SER A 2 3.05 -2.21 14.20
N ARG A 3 2.49 -3.31 13.68
CA ARG A 3 1.46 -3.29 12.63
C ARG A 3 0.27 -2.40 13.01
N GLN A 4 -0.17 -2.49 14.27
CA GLN A 4 -1.25 -1.66 14.81
C GLN A 4 -0.90 -0.16 14.76
N ALA A 5 0.35 0.20 15.07
CA ALA A 5 0.76 1.61 15.00
C ALA A 5 0.69 2.19 13.58
N VAL A 6 0.85 1.38 12.54
CA VAL A 6 0.65 1.82 11.14
C VAL A 6 -0.82 2.05 10.87
N ILE A 7 -1.69 1.11 11.26
CA ILE A 7 -3.15 1.24 11.11
C ILE A 7 -3.66 2.48 11.85
N ASP A 8 -3.20 2.70 13.08
CA ASP A 8 -3.57 3.87 13.89
C ASP A 8 -3.13 5.17 13.22
N ALA A 9 -1.92 5.21 12.65
CA ALA A 9 -1.41 6.37 11.93
C ALA A 9 -2.25 6.69 10.68
N VAL A 10 -2.61 5.68 9.88
CA VAL A 10 -3.47 5.86 8.69
C VAL A 10 -4.88 6.28 9.08
N THR A 11 -5.42 5.73 10.17
CA THR A 11 -6.73 6.10 10.72
C THR A 11 -6.74 7.55 11.20
N ALA A 12 -5.66 8.00 11.85
CA ALA A 12 -5.51 9.39 12.26
C ALA A 12 -5.39 10.35 11.07
N GLU A 13 -4.68 9.94 10.00
CA GLU A 13 -4.61 10.71 8.75
C GLU A 13 -6.00 10.86 8.12
N LEU A 14 -6.77 9.77 8.02
CA LEU A 14 -8.14 9.77 7.49
C LEU A 14 -9.04 10.75 8.23
N ALA A 15 -8.95 10.83 9.56
CA ALA A 15 -9.78 11.73 10.36
C ALA A 15 -9.54 13.21 10.06
N GLY A 16 -8.35 13.56 9.57
CA GLY A 16 -7.96 14.93 9.24
C GLY A 16 -7.97 15.26 7.74
N GLU A 17 -8.30 14.32 6.85
CA GLU A 17 -8.14 14.47 5.40
C GLU A 17 -9.29 15.25 4.75
N PRO A 18 -9.06 16.47 4.21
CA PRO A 18 -10.10 17.27 3.56
C PRO A 18 -10.47 16.81 2.13
N SER A 19 -9.61 16.06 1.44
CA SER A 19 -9.84 15.59 0.08
C SER A 19 -10.70 14.33 0.07
N TYR A 20 -11.88 14.38 -0.55
CA TYR A 20 -12.76 13.22 -0.70
C TYR A 20 -12.08 12.03 -1.38
N PHE A 21 -11.24 12.27 -2.37
CA PHE A 21 -10.50 11.22 -3.07
C PHE A 21 -9.49 10.55 -2.14
N ARG A 22 -8.67 11.34 -1.44
CA ARG A 22 -7.65 10.80 -0.53
C ARG A 22 -8.31 10.12 0.67
N ALA A 23 -9.37 10.67 1.22
CA ALA A 23 -10.15 10.05 2.29
C ALA A 23 -10.78 8.71 1.86
N ALA A 24 -11.21 8.58 0.60
CA ALA A 24 -11.68 7.30 0.08
C ALA A 24 -10.54 6.27 0.00
N LEU A 25 -9.37 6.66 -0.54
CA LEU A 25 -8.19 5.78 -0.58
C LEU A 25 -7.75 5.35 0.82
N LEU A 26 -7.66 6.28 1.78
CA LEU A 26 -7.27 5.99 3.16
C LEU A 26 -8.23 5.02 3.84
N ARG A 27 -9.55 5.12 3.60
CA ARG A 27 -10.52 4.14 4.10
C ARG A 27 -10.24 2.73 3.58
N GLU A 28 -10.06 2.61 2.27
CA GLU A 28 -9.70 1.32 1.68
C GLU A 28 -8.36 0.81 2.19
N ASP A 29 -7.40 1.70 2.48
CA ASP A 29 -6.11 1.32 3.01
C ASP A 29 -6.20 0.79 4.45
N VAL A 30 -7.03 1.40 5.31
CA VAL A 30 -7.33 0.83 6.63
C VAL A 30 -7.92 -0.57 6.49
N GLU A 31 -8.84 -0.79 5.56
CA GLU A 31 -9.41 -2.12 5.31
C GLU A 31 -8.35 -3.13 4.82
N ARG A 32 -7.49 -2.73 3.88
CA ARG A 32 -6.38 -3.56 3.38
C ARG A 32 -5.39 -3.91 4.49
N LEU A 33 -4.99 -2.95 5.30
CA LEU A 33 -4.05 -3.16 6.40
C LEU A 33 -4.62 -4.11 7.46
N ASN A 34 -5.92 -3.98 7.78
CA ASN A 34 -6.58 -4.96 8.64
C ASN A 34 -6.60 -6.35 7.98
N ARG A 35 -6.88 -6.44 6.67
CA ARG A 35 -6.80 -7.72 5.95
C ARG A 35 -5.39 -8.31 5.97
N LEU A 36 -4.34 -7.49 5.96
CA LEU A 36 -2.97 -7.97 6.10
C LEU A 36 -2.68 -8.54 7.50
N LEU A 37 -3.38 -8.12 8.56
CA LEU A 37 -3.28 -8.76 9.87
C LEU A 37 -3.80 -10.20 9.80
N ASP A 38 -5.00 -10.38 9.24
CA ASP A 38 -5.61 -11.69 9.08
C ASP A 38 -4.72 -12.61 8.23
N LEU A 39 -4.26 -12.11 7.07
CA LEU A 39 -3.41 -12.87 6.17
C LEU A 39 -2.08 -13.26 6.82
N ALA A 40 -1.48 -12.39 7.64
CA ALA A 40 -0.25 -12.71 8.36
C ALA A 40 -0.48 -13.78 9.43
N ALA A 41 -1.64 -13.78 10.09
CA ALA A 41 -2.01 -14.79 11.09
C ALA A 41 -2.37 -16.15 10.48
N GLU A 42 -2.95 -16.15 9.27
CA GLU A 42 -3.37 -17.36 8.55
C GLU A 42 -2.24 -18.00 7.72
N ALA A 43 -1.21 -17.23 7.36
CA ALA A 43 -0.15 -17.71 6.48
C ALA A 43 0.74 -18.77 7.14
N ALA A 44 1.00 -19.85 6.40
CA ALA A 44 1.90 -20.91 6.85
C ALA A 44 3.38 -20.47 6.87
N ASP A 45 3.75 -19.56 5.97
CA ASP A 45 5.09 -19.00 5.85
C ASP A 45 5.05 -17.63 5.12
N GLU A 46 6.20 -16.96 5.04
CA GLU A 46 6.34 -15.68 4.36
C GLU A 46 5.93 -15.77 2.89
N ALA A 47 6.23 -16.86 2.19
CA ALA A 47 5.91 -17.01 0.78
C ALA A 47 4.40 -17.08 0.54
N ALA A 48 3.68 -17.81 1.37
CA ALA A 48 2.22 -17.89 1.37
C ALA A 48 1.60 -16.52 1.66
N PHE A 49 2.13 -15.81 2.66
CA PHE A 49 1.71 -14.44 2.98
C PHE A 49 1.91 -13.50 1.78
N MET A 50 3.13 -13.43 1.23
CA MET A 50 3.48 -12.53 0.13
C MET A 50 2.58 -12.76 -1.09
N LYS A 51 2.26 -14.01 -1.40
CA LYS A 51 1.33 -14.35 -2.48
C LYS A 51 -0.08 -13.82 -2.22
N ALA A 52 -0.61 -14.02 -1.01
CA ALA A 52 -1.96 -13.58 -0.66
C ALA A 52 -2.06 -12.05 -0.54
N ALA A 53 -1.09 -11.43 0.14
CA ALA A 53 -1.02 -9.99 0.36
C ALA A 53 -0.78 -9.19 -0.92
N GLY A 54 -0.04 -9.75 -1.88
CA GLY A 54 0.15 -9.15 -3.21
C GLY A 54 -1.15 -9.01 -4.01
N LEU A 55 -2.17 -9.81 -3.68
CA LEU A 55 -3.50 -9.80 -4.33
C LEU A 55 -4.55 -9.00 -3.53
N ALA A 56 -4.15 -8.22 -2.53
CA ALA A 56 -5.05 -7.43 -1.69
C ALA A 56 -5.66 -6.20 -2.40
N GLY A 57 -5.48 -6.07 -3.72
CA GLY A 57 -6.12 -5.02 -4.52
C GLY A 57 -5.56 -3.63 -4.26
N TRP A 58 -4.24 -3.47 -4.41
CA TRP A 58 -3.52 -2.21 -4.18
C TRP A 58 -3.78 -1.15 -5.26
N THR A 59 -4.29 -1.53 -6.42
CA THR A 59 -4.72 -0.59 -7.48
C THR A 59 -6.12 -0.95 -7.96
N PRO A 60 -6.89 0.00 -8.57
CA PRO A 60 -8.18 -0.31 -9.15
C PRO A 60 -8.09 -1.45 -10.15
N GLY A 61 -8.86 -2.52 -9.92
CA GLY A 61 -8.82 -3.75 -10.72
C GLY A 61 -7.48 -4.49 -10.71
N ASP A 62 -6.59 -4.15 -9.77
CA ASP A 62 -5.23 -4.71 -9.63
C ASP A 62 -4.31 -4.53 -10.86
N LEU A 63 -4.69 -3.62 -11.78
CA LEU A 63 -4.09 -3.52 -13.11
C LEU A 63 -2.63 -3.04 -13.11
N ARG A 64 -2.24 -2.24 -12.12
CA ARG A 64 -0.92 -1.59 -12.05
C ARG A 64 -0.11 -1.99 -10.82
N THR A 65 -0.58 -2.96 -10.04
CA THR A 65 0.12 -3.42 -8.83
C THR A 65 1.52 -3.96 -9.16
N HIS A 66 1.74 -4.47 -10.36
CA HIS A 66 3.06 -4.88 -10.85
C HIS A 66 4.09 -3.73 -10.87
N GLU A 67 3.65 -2.48 -11.10
CA GLU A 67 4.51 -1.29 -11.09
C GLU A 67 4.85 -0.85 -9.67
N LEU A 68 4.05 -1.24 -8.68
CA LEU A 68 4.24 -0.92 -7.27
C LEU A 68 5.17 -1.90 -6.54
N LYS A 69 5.47 -3.06 -7.14
CA LYS A 69 6.29 -4.13 -6.53
C LYS A 69 7.60 -3.65 -5.88
N PRO A 70 8.37 -2.69 -6.47
CA PRO A 70 9.60 -2.22 -5.85
C PRO A 70 9.41 -1.65 -4.43
N TRP A 71 8.23 -1.11 -4.12
CA TRP A 71 7.90 -0.54 -2.81
C TRP A 71 6.93 -1.42 -2.00
N LEU A 72 6.02 -2.10 -2.70
CA LEU A 72 5.06 -3.00 -2.08
C LEU A 72 5.75 -4.23 -1.47
N ASP A 73 6.67 -4.87 -2.18
CA ASP A 73 7.31 -6.10 -1.69
C ASP A 73 8.12 -5.86 -0.41
N PRO A 74 8.97 -4.82 -0.30
CA PRO A 74 9.65 -4.49 0.95
C PRO A 74 8.68 -4.21 2.10
N PHE A 75 7.60 -3.45 1.85
CA PHE A 75 6.59 -3.18 2.87
C PHE A 75 5.91 -4.47 3.37
N LEU A 76 5.50 -5.36 2.46
CA LEU A 76 4.86 -6.62 2.83
C LEU A 76 5.81 -7.55 3.60
N ARG A 77 7.08 -7.65 3.21
CA ARG A 77 8.07 -8.43 3.97
C ARG A 77 8.27 -7.87 5.38
N ALA A 78 8.41 -6.55 5.49
CA ALA A 78 8.50 -5.87 6.78
C ALA A 78 7.24 -6.08 7.63
N TRP A 79 6.06 -6.10 6.99
CA TRP A 79 4.80 -6.37 7.67
C TRP A 79 4.80 -7.78 8.25
N TYR A 80 5.17 -8.79 7.47
CA TYR A 80 5.23 -10.18 7.93
C TYR A 80 6.30 -10.39 9.02
N GLY A 81 7.50 -9.84 8.84
CA GLY A 81 8.64 -10.00 9.74
C GLY A 81 8.63 -9.11 10.99
N GLU A 82 7.64 -8.24 11.16
CA GLU A 82 7.56 -7.24 12.26
C GLU A 82 8.78 -6.32 12.34
N ASP A 83 9.19 -5.79 11.19
CA ASP A 83 10.39 -4.97 11.06
C ASP A 83 10.22 -3.56 11.69
N PRO A 84 11.20 -3.04 12.45
CA PRO A 84 11.20 -1.66 12.94
C PRO A 84 10.96 -0.58 11.87
N ALA A 85 11.39 -0.83 10.62
CA ALA A 85 11.27 0.06 9.46
C ALA A 85 9.88 0.05 8.79
N LEU A 86 8.92 -0.72 9.32
CA LEU A 86 7.59 -0.88 8.74
C LEU A 86 6.90 0.44 8.37
N SER A 87 6.93 1.43 9.28
CA SER A 87 6.26 2.71 9.06
C SER A 87 6.93 3.57 7.99
N SER A 88 8.25 3.51 7.84
CA SER A 88 8.94 4.20 6.74
C SER A 88 8.62 3.55 5.41
N LEU A 89 8.54 2.22 5.36
CA LEU A 89 8.21 1.48 4.14
C LEU A 89 6.76 1.70 3.70
N TRP A 90 5.82 1.80 4.65
CA TRP A 90 4.45 2.20 4.36
C TRP A 90 4.39 3.58 3.68
N ARG A 91 5.08 4.57 4.25
CA ARG A 91 5.12 5.94 3.69
C ARG A 91 5.72 5.96 2.30
N GLU A 92 6.81 5.23 2.09
CA GLU A 92 7.46 5.14 0.78
C GLU A 92 6.54 4.51 -0.26
N PHE A 93 5.88 3.40 0.09
CA PHE A 93 4.88 2.76 -0.77
C PHE A 93 3.72 3.70 -1.11
N ASP A 94 3.14 4.36 -0.11
CA ASP A 94 1.97 5.22 -0.29
C ASP A 94 2.26 6.43 -1.19
N VAL A 95 3.42 7.09 -1.01
CA VAL A 95 3.84 8.20 -1.88
C VAL A 95 3.97 7.75 -3.33
N ASN A 96 4.69 6.66 -3.59
CA ASN A 96 4.89 6.17 -4.96
C ASN A 96 3.59 5.65 -5.59
N ARG A 97 2.71 5.06 -4.78
CA ARG A 97 1.38 4.65 -5.22
C ARG A 97 0.54 5.85 -5.63
N LEU A 98 0.53 6.92 -4.84
CA LEU A 98 -0.16 8.16 -5.19
C LEU A 98 0.40 8.76 -6.49
N ASP A 99 1.72 8.79 -6.68
CA ASP A 99 2.34 9.28 -7.92
C ASP A 99 1.91 8.48 -9.14
N ILE A 100 1.82 7.15 -9.00
CA ILE A 100 1.35 6.24 -10.06
C ILE A 100 -0.14 6.46 -10.35
N LEU A 101 -0.98 6.59 -9.32
CA LEU A 101 -2.42 6.84 -9.47
C LEU A 101 -2.71 8.24 -10.02
N ALA A 102 -2.00 9.26 -9.56
CA ALA A 102 -2.09 10.63 -10.07
C ALA A 102 -1.55 10.75 -11.50
N GLY A 103 -0.48 10.03 -11.83
CA GLY A 103 0.04 9.89 -13.18
C GLY A 103 -0.96 9.26 -14.16
N CYS A 104 -1.85 8.38 -13.68
CA CYS A 104 -3.00 7.86 -14.44
C CYS A 104 -4.09 8.92 -14.69
N LEU A 105 -4.27 9.86 -13.75
CA LEU A 105 -5.22 10.97 -13.87
C LEU A 105 -4.64 12.15 -14.67
N SER A 106 -3.32 12.19 -14.83
CA SER A 106 -2.61 13.15 -15.66
C SER A 106 -2.69 12.77 -17.13
N THR A 107 -3.28 13.66 -17.96
CA THR A 107 -3.21 13.57 -19.42
C THR A 107 -1.80 13.85 -19.97
N ARG A 108 -0.83 14.21 -19.12
CA ARG A 108 0.58 14.38 -19.49
C ARG A 108 1.40 13.17 -19.08
N PRO A 109 2.35 12.71 -19.93
CA PRO A 109 3.30 11.67 -19.57
C PRO A 109 4.07 12.10 -18.31
N LEU A 110 4.28 11.16 -17.38
CA LEU A 110 5.27 11.34 -16.32
C LEU A 110 6.63 11.57 -16.98
N ALA A 111 7.36 12.58 -16.52
CA ALA A 111 8.67 12.90 -17.07
C ALA A 111 9.58 11.66 -16.99
N GLY A 112 10.02 11.14 -18.14
CA GLY A 112 10.90 9.97 -18.24
C GLY A 112 10.25 8.67 -18.71
N VAL A 113 8.92 8.60 -18.89
CA VAL A 113 8.26 7.43 -19.48
C VAL A 113 7.83 7.76 -20.90
N SER A 114 8.66 7.38 -21.87
CA SER A 114 8.29 7.42 -23.29
C SER A 114 7.18 6.40 -23.53
N ARG A 115 6.03 6.83 -24.08
CA ARG A 115 5.02 5.91 -24.60
C ARG A 115 5.58 5.32 -25.89
N LEU A 116 5.88 4.02 -25.88
CA LEU A 116 6.07 3.24 -27.11
C LEU A 116 4.74 3.12 -27.85
#